data_AF-F0H3A2-F1
#
_entry.id   AF-F0H3A2-F1
#
_cell.length_a   1.000
_cell.length_b   1.000
_cell.length_c   1.000
_cell.angle_alpha   90.00
_cell.angle_beta   90.00
_cell.angle_gamma   90.00
#
_symmetry.space_group_name_H-M   'P 1'
#
loop_
_entity.id
_entity.type
_entity.pdbx_description
1 polymer ?
#
loop_
_entity_poly.entity_id
_entity_poly.type
_entity_poly.pdbx_seq_one_letter_code
_entity_poly.pdbx_strand_id
1 'polypeptide(L)' 'MYYQKLRQRGKAHGTAIGAVARKLTNIIFAVLRDNKAYIPNI' A
#
# COMPACT_ATOMS: atom_id res chain seq x y z
N MET A 1 3.53 -5.26 -8.84
CA MET A 1 3.54 -5.91 -7.49
C MET A 1 4.44 -5.15 -6.50
N TYR A 2 3.88 -4.27 -5.67
CA TYR A 2 4.63 -3.38 -4.74
C TYR A 2 5.35 -4.13 -3.61
N TYR A 3 4.75 -5.21 -3.11
CA TYR A 3 5.36 -6.09 -2.10
C TYR A 3 6.62 -6.80 -2.61
N GLN A 4 6.59 -7.32 -3.84
CA GLN A 4 7.76 -7.94 -4.47
C GLN A 4 8.89 -6.93 -4.70
N LYS A 5 8.57 -5.69 -5.11
CA LYS A 5 9.56 -4.61 -5.21
C LYS A 5 10.21 -4.28 -3.86
N LEU A 6 9.46 -4.33 -2.76
CA LEU A 6 9.99 -4.12 -1.41
C LEU A 6 10.89 -5.28 -0.95
N ARG A 7 10.54 -6.52 -1.29
CA ARG A 7 11.38 -7.70 -1.03
C ARG A 7 12.64 -7.73 -1.87
N GLN A 8 12.57 -7.36 -3.15
CA GLN A 8 13.73 -7.25 -4.04
C GLN A 8 14.73 -6.19 -3.56
N ARG A 9 14.26 -5.16 -2.83
CA ARG A 9 15.12 -4.16 -2.17
C ARG A 9 15.80 -4.67 -0.89
N GLY A 10 15.68 -5.95 -0.56
CA GLY A 10 16.30 -6.55 0.63
C GLY A 10 15.64 -6.16 1.96
N LYS A 11 14.45 -5.54 1.94
CA LYS A 11 13.76 -5.19 3.19
C LYS A 11 13.27 -6.46 3.89
N ALA A 12 13.46 -6.50 5.21
CA ALA A 12 12.88 -7.52 6.07
C ALA A 12 11.38 -7.64 5.83
N HIS A 13 10.86 -8.87 5.89
CA HIS A 13 9.48 -9.19 5.58
C HIS A 13 8.49 -8.33 6.40
N GLY A 14 8.75 -8.17 7.71
CA GLY A 14 7.93 -7.33 8.58
C GLY A 14 7.89 -5.85 8.16
N THR A 15 9.01 -5.29 7.71
CA THR A 15 9.07 -3.90 7.22
C THR A 15 8.34 -3.74 5.88
N ALA A 16 8.45 -4.73 4.99
CA ALA A 16 7.74 -4.72 3.71
C ALA A 16 6.22 -4.79 3.90
N ILE A 17 5.74 -5.65 4.79
CA ILE A 17 4.31 -5.74 5.14
C ILE A 17 3.83 -4.45 5.77
N GLY A 18 4.55 -3.89 6.75
CA GLY A 18 4.17 -2.63 7.39
C GLY A 18 4.05 -1.47 6.41
N ALA A 19 4.94 -1.40 5.41
CA ALA A 19 4.87 -0.40 4.34
C ALA A 19 3.64 -0.59 3.43
N VAL A 20 3.29 -1.84 3.11
CA VAL A 20 2.08 -2.16 2.33
C VAL A 20 0.81 -1.84 3.13
N ALA A 21 0.76 -2.25 4.40
CA ALA A 21 -0.37 -1.99 5.30
C ALA A 21 -0.64 -0.49 5.45
N ARG A 22 0.39 0.32 5.72
CA ARG A 22 0.26 1.79 5.81
C ARG A 22 -0.21 2.41 4.49
N LYS A 23 0.25 1.90 3.35
CA LYS A 23 -0.19 2.37 2.04
C LYS A 23 -1.68 2.09 1.83
N LEU A 24 -2.14 0.90 2.17
CA LEU A 24 -3.54 0.48 2.03
C LEU A 24 -4.47 1.25 2.98
N THR A 25 -4.10 1.40 4.26
CA THR A 25 -4.92 2.15 5.22
C THR A 25 -5.06 3.62 4.82
N ASN A 26 -4.01 4.24 4.29
CA ASN A 26 -4.08 5.61 3.80
C ASN A 26 -4.97 5.76 2.55
N ILE A 27 -4.95 4.77 1.66
CA ILE A 27 -5.87 4.72 0.50
C ILE A 27 -7.32 4.62 0.97
N ILE A 28 -7.61 3.70 1.89
CA ILE A 28 -8.97 3.51 2.44
C ILE A 28 -9.44 4.81 3.11
N PHE A 29 -8.59 5.45 3.90
CA PHE A 29 -8.90 6.72 4.54
C PHE A 29 -9.19 7.83 3.53
N ALA A 30 -8.41 7.95 2.46
CA ALA A 30 -8.67 8.92 1.39
C ALA A 30 -9.99 8.64 0.65
N VAL A 31 -10.29 7.37 0.37
CA VAL A 31 -11.56 6.96 -0.28
C VAL A 31 -12.76 7.33 0.58
N LEU A 32 -12.69 7.04 1.88
CA LEU A 32 -13.76 7.36 2.83
C LEU A 32 -13.91 8.88 3.04
N ARG A 33 -12.80 9.63 3.07
CA ARG A 33 -12.82 11.09 3.21
C ARG A 33 -13.41 11.77 1.98
N ASP A 34 -12.91 11.44 0.80
CA ASP A 34 -13.23 12.13 -0.44
C ASP A 34 -14.50 11.57 -1.13
N ASN A 35 -15.08 10.47 -0.63
CA ASN A 35 -16.19 9.73 -1.27
C ASN A 35 -15.96 9.43 -2.76
N LYS A 36 -14.69 9.35 -3.17
CA LYS A 36 -14.30 9.07 -4.55
C LYS A 36 -13.98 7.60 -4.70
N ALA A 37 -14.55 6.98 -5.74
CA ALA A 37 -14.26 5.60 -6.08
C ALA A 37 -12.75 5.40 -6.28
N TYR A 38 -12.21 4.36 -5.63
CA TYR A 38 -10.80 4.00 -5.80
C TYR A 38 -10.55 3.50 -7.22
N ILE A 39 -9.73 4.21 -7.99
CA ILE A 39 -9.28 3.77 -9.32
C ILE A 39 -7.83 3.27 -9.19
N PRO A 40 -7.60 1.95 -9.07
CA PRO A 40 -6.25 1.40 -9.06
C PRO A 40 -5.61 1.56 -10.44
N ASN A 41 -4.57 2.40 -10.55
CA ASN A 41 -3.64 2.33 -11.67
C ASN A 41 -2.72 1.12 -11.45
N ILE A 42 -3.01 0.04 -12.20
CA ILE A 42 -2.33 -1.25 -12.16
C ILE A 42 -1.02 -1.20 -12.95
#